data_AF-A0A845C632-F1
#
_entry.id   AF-A0A845C632-F1
#
_cell.length_a   1.000
_cell.length_b   1.000
_cell.length_c   1.000
_cell.angle_alpha   90.00
_cell.angle_beta   90.00
_cell.angle_gamma   90.00
#
_symmetry.space_group_name_H-M   'P 1'
#
loop_
_entity.id
_entity.type
_entity.pdbx_description
1 polymer ?
#
loop_
_entity_poly.entity_id
_entity_poly.type
_entity_poly.pdbx_seq_one_letter_code
_entity_poly.pdbx_strand_id
1 'polypeptide(L)' 'LWLERTITWFDDRVIPVNAAIAERWGQLSGELGHFNVDLLIAATAIEHDLAVVTRNVRHFEPTGAKVLNPFNNLDLP' A
#
# COMPACT_ATOMS: atom_id res chain seq x y z
N LEU A 1 -2.29 4.59 -22.84
CA LEU A 1 -3.04 4.24 -21.61
C LEU A 1 -2.04 4.16 -20.45
N TRP A 2 -2.35 4.74 -19.30
CA TRP A 2 -1.40 4.82 -18.18
C TRP A 2 -1.14 3.45 -17.55
N LEU A 3 -2.18 2.62 -17.39
CA LEU A 3 -2.13 1.33 -16.71
C LEU A 3 -1.22 0.32 -17.43
N GLU A 4 -1.43 0.12 -18.73
CA GLU A 4 -0.60 -0.78 -19.55
C GLU A 4 0.88 -0.39 -19.47
N ARG A 5 1.18 0.91 -19.52
CA ARG A 5 2.55 1.40 -19.39
C ARG A 5 3.13 1.06 -18.01
N THR A 6 2.37 1.25 -16.94
CA THR A 6 2.80 0.89 -15.58
C THR A 6 3.06 -0.61 -15.47
N ILE A 7 2.14 -1.45 -15.96
CA ILE A 7 2.33 -2.91 -15.90
C ILE A 7 3.59 -3.30 -16.68
N THR A 8 3.76 -2.80 -17.90
CA THR A 8 4.91 -3.16 -18.75
C THR A 8 6.25 -2.66 -18.20
N TRP A 9 6.30 -1.44 -17.65
CA TRP A 9 7.57 -0.85 -17.18
C TRP A 9 8.03 -1.34 -15.82
N PHE A 10 7.11 -1.89 -15.03
CA PHE A 10 7.36 -2.35 -13.68
C PHE A 10 7.04 -3.84 -13.50
N ASP A 11 6.99 -4.62 -14.59
CA ASP A 11 6.60 -6.04 -14.60
C ASP A 11 7.36 -6.87 -13.54
N ASP A 12 8.65 -6.60 -13.39
CA ASP A 12 9.55 -7.23 -12.41
C ASP A 12 9.33 -6.78 -10.95
N ARG A 13 8.48 -5.76 -10.75
CA ARG A 13 8.23 -5.07 -9.48
C ARG A 13 6.74 -4.97 -9.15
N VAL A 14 5.85 -5.61 -9.94
CA VAL A 14 4.44 -5.78 -9.56
C VAL A 14 4.35 -6.95 -8.58
N ILE A 15 4.02 -6.64 -7.33
CA ILE A 15 3.89 -7.65 -6.27
C ILE A 15 2.53 -8.36 -6.41
N PRO A 16 2.49 -9.69 -6.66
CA PRO A 16 1.24 -10.43 -6.68
C PRO A 16 0.69 -10.60 -5.26
N VAL A 17 -0.64 -10.54 -5.13
CA VAL A 17 -1.31 -10.87 -3.87
C VAL A 17 -1.24 -12.37 -3.63
N ASN A 18 -0.52 -12.78 -2.59
CA ASN A 18 -0.40 -14.17 -2.16
C ASN A 18 -1.24 -14.44 -0.89
N ALA A 19 -1.20 -15.67 -0.39
CA ALA A 19 -1.96 -16.07 0.78
C ALA A 19 -1.59 -15.30 2.06
N ALA A 20 -0.31 -15.02 2.28
CA ALA A 20 0.15 -14.27 3.46
C ALA A 20 -0.36 -12.82 3.46
N ILE A 21 -0.33 -12.17 2.29
CA ILE A 21 -0.90 -10.83 2.09
C ILE A 21 -2.42 -10.87 2.34
N ALA A 22 -3.13 -11.86 1.80
CA ALA A 22 -4.56 -12.01 1.99
C ALA A 22 -4.94 -12.26 3.47
N GLU A 23 -4.15 -13.06 4.20
CA GLU A 23 -4.34 -13.31 5.63
C GLU A 23 -4.14 -12.03 6.45
N ARG A 24 -3.05 -11.30 6.23
CA ARG A 24 -2.83 -10.01 6.90
C ARG A 24 -3.91 -8.99 6.55
N TRP A 25 -4.38 -8.95 5.30
CA TRP A 25 -5.49 -8.09 4.92
C TRP A 25 -6.77 -8.44 5.68
N GLY A 26 -7.06 -9.74 5.87
CA GLY A 26 -8.17 -10.21 6.69
C GLY A 26 -8.05 -9.78 8.16
N GLN A 27 -6.85 -9.90 8.75
CA GLN A 27 -6.57 -9.45 10.12
C GLN A 27 -6.82 -7.95 10.28
N LEU A 28 -6.19 -7.13 9.43
CA LEU A 28 -6.38 -5.68 9.43
C LEU A 28 -7.85 -5.29 9.23
N SER A 29 -8.57 -6.00 8.36
CA SER A 29 -9.98 -5.73 8.09
C SER A 29 -10.86 -6.05 9.31
N GLY A 30 -10.55 -7.13 10.03
CA GLY A 30 -11.23 -7.49 11.27
C GLY A 30 -10.96 -6.47 12.40
N GLU A 31 -9.73 -6.01 12.52
CA GLU A 31 -9.32 -5.02 13.54
C GLU A 31 -9.91 -3.63 13.28
N LEU A 32 -9.93 -3.19 12.02
CA LEU A 32 -10.34 -1.84 11.63
C LEU A 32 -11.81 -1.73 11.16
N GLY A 33 -12.49 -2.87 11.01
CA GLY A 33 -13.92 -2.95 10.72
C GLY A 33 -14.32 -2.61 9.28
N HIS A 34 -13.40 -2.72 8.31
CA HIS A 34 -13.68 -2.47 6.89
C HIS A 34 -12.74 -3.23 5.95
N PHE A 35 -13.16 -3.45 4.70
CA PHE A 35 -12.46 -4.31 3.71
C PHE A 35 -11.99 -3.56 2.45
N ASN A 36 -11.44 -2.35 2.60
CA ASN A 36 -11.03 -1.56 1.45
C ASN A 36 -9.67 -2.02 0.86
N VAL A 37 -9.35 -1.52 -0.35
CA VAL A 37 -8.09 -1.81 -1.05
C VAL A 37 -6.89 -1.14 -0.37
N ASP A 38 -7.08 -0.05 0.38
CA ASP A 38 -5.99 0.58 1.15
C ASP A 38 -5.42 -0.41 2.18
N LEU A 39 -6.27 -1.22 2.83
CA LEU A 39 -5.80 -2.27 3.74
C LEU A 39 -5.05 -3.39 3.02
N LEU A 40 -5.41 -3.72 1.78
CA LEU A 40 -4.68 -4.71 0.98
C LEU A 40 -3.29 -4.20 0.59
N ILE A 41 -3.19 -2.91 0.25
CA ILE A 41 -1.92 -2.23 -0.03
C ILE A 41 -1.06 -2.18 1.25
N ALA A 42 -1.66 -1.86 2.41
CA ALA A 42 -0.98 -1.88 3.69
C ALA A 42 -0.47 -3.28 4.07
N ALA A 43 -1.30 -4.31 3.92
CA ALA A 43 -0.92 -5.69 4.15
C ALA A 43 0.25 -6.12 3.25
N THR A 44 0.20 -5.75 1.96
CA THR A 44 1.30 -5.98 1.02
C THR A 44 2.59 -5.31 1.49
N ALA A 45 2.52 -4.05 1.93
CA ALA A 45 3.69 -3.33 2.41
C ALA A 45 4.30 -3.98 3.67
N ILE A 46 3.46 -4.40 4.62
CA ILE A 46 3.92 -5.00 5.87
C ILE A 46 4.57 -6.37 5.62
N GLU A 47 3.97 -7.24 4.81
CA GLU A 47 4.53 -8.56 4.49
C GLU A 47 5.87 -8.50 3.74
N HIS A 48 6.13 -7.40 3.04
CA HIS A 48 7.36 -7.20 2.26
C HIS A 48 8.35 -6.21 2.90
N ASP A 49 8.10 -5.74 4.12
CA ASP A 49 8.88 -4.69 4.81
C ASP A 49 9.06 -3.39 3.99
N LEU A 50 8.05 -3.03 3.19
CA LEU A 50 8.03 -1.84 2.34
C LEU A 50 7.33 -0.66 3.02
N ALA A 51 7.48 0.52 2.42
CA ALA A 51 6.73 1.72 2.80
C ALA A 51 5.67 2.07 1.73
N VAL A 52 4.48 2.44 2.18
CA VAL A 52 3.44 3.00 1.31
C VAL A 52 3.76 4.47 1.04
N VAL A 53 4.00 4.80 -0.24
CA VAL A 53 4.20 6.18 -0.69
C VAL A 53 2.84 6.78 -1.08
N THR A 54 2.31 7.70 -0.30
CA THR A 54 0.95 8.24 -0.51
C THR A 54 0.76 9.63 0.06
N ARG A 55 -0.16 10.40 -0.54
CA ARG A 55 -0.67 11.65 0.06
C ARG A 55 -1.71 11.38 1.16
N ASN A 56 -2.42 10.25 1.09
CA ASN A 56 -3.54 9.91 1.97
C ASN A 56 -3.07 9.19 3.24
N VAL A 57 -2.09 9.76 3.94
CA VAL A 57 -1.41 9.14 5.10
C VAL A 57 -2.40 8.59 6.13
N ARG A 58 -3.46 9.36 6.43
CA ARG A 58 -4.52 9.02 7.38
C ARG A 58 -5.22 7.66 7.16
N HIS A 59 -5.22 7.13 5.93
CA HIS A 59 -5.85 5.82 5.67
C HIS A 59 -4.93 4.65 6.03
N PHE A 60 -3.62 4.90 6.12
CA PHE A 60 -2.60 3.88 6.36
C PHE A 60 -2.05 3.93 7.78
N GLU A 61 -2.12 5.08 8.47
CA GLU A 61 -1.75 5.23 9.89
C GLU A 61 -2.31 4.13 10.81
N PRO A 62 -3.61 3.78 10.78
CA PRO A 62 -4.16 2.77 11.69
C PRO A 62 -3.70 1.33 11.36
N THR A 63 -3.06 1.12 10.20
CA THR A 63 -2.65 -0.23 9.74
C THR A 63 -1.30 -0.67 10.28
N GLY A 64 -0.51 0.26 10.83
CA GLY A 64 0.88 0.00 11.25
C GLY A 64 1.90 -0.11 10.10
N ALA A 65 1.49 0.05 8.84
CA ALA A 65 2.42 0.11 7.71
C ALA A 65 3.36 1.32 7.82
N LYS A 66 4.59 1.20 7.33
CA LYS A 66 5.49 2.35 7.12
C LYS A 66 4.87 3.25 6.03
N VAL A 67 4.77 4.56 6.27
CA VAL A 67 4.16 5.51 5.31
C VAL A 67 5.11 6.66 5.03
N LEU A 68 5.27 6.99 3.75
CA LEU A 68 6.00 8.17 3.28
C LEU A 68 5.03 9.07 2.50
N ASN A 69 4.90 10.33 2.91
CA ASN A 69 4.21 11.32 2.09
C ASN A 69 5.22 12.08 1.23
N PRO A 70 5.27 11.84 -0.10
CA PRO A 70 6.23 12.52 -0.97
C PRO A 70 5.90 14.01 -1.15
N PHE A 71 4.72 14.46 -0.69
CA PHE A 71 4.29 15.86 -0.79
C PHE A 71 4.62 16.69 0.46
N ASN A 72 5.06 16.08 1.56
CA ASN A 72 5.34 16.80 2.81
C ASN A 72 6.58 17.70 2.75
N ASN A 73 7.52 17.44 1.83
CA ASN A 73 8.74 18.23 1.64
C ASN A 73 8.73 19.01 0.32
N LEU A 74 7.55 19.30 -0.24
CA LEU A 74 7.47 20.14 -1.43
C LEU A 74 7.53 21.62 -1.05
N ASP A 75 8.71 22.06 -0.64
CA ASP A 75 9.22 23.37 -1.08
C ASP A 75 9.61 23.21 -2.56
N LEU A 76 8.60 23.03 -3.43
CA LEU A 76 8.81 23.21 -4.85
C LEU A 76 8.81 24.72 -5.13
N PRO A 77 9.78 25.26 -5.89
CA PRO A 77 9.69 26.62 -6.40
C PRO A 77 8.44 26.81 -7.28
#